data_AF-A0A849RNF3-F1
#
_entry.id   AF-A0A849RNF3-F1
#
_cell.length_a   1.000
_cell.length_b   1.000
_cell.length_c   1.000
_cell.angle_alpha   90.00
_cell.angle_beta   90.00
_cell.angle_gamma   90.00
#
_symmetry.space_group_name_H-M   'P 1'
#
loop_
_entity.id
_entity.type
_entity.pdbx_description
1 polymer ?
#
loop_
_entity_poly.entity_id
_entity_poly.type
_entity_poly.pdbx_seq_one_letter_code
_entity_poly.pdbx_strand_id
1 'polypeptide(L)' 'HGPSGEGNKPATFPALRSQHADYLIKTLTDFKSGTRSKNTDNMMYMITKKMTDDEIKAVSYYISTMK' A
#
# COMPACT_ATOMS: atom_id res chain seq x y z
N HIS A 1 3.65 6.71 4.93
CA HIS A 1 3.25 7.46 3.72
C HIS A 1 2.84 8.90 3.99
N GLY A 2 3.11 9.46 5.18
CA GLY A 2 2.64 10.79 5.57
C GLY A 2 1.16 10.78 5.98
N PRO A 3 0.71 11.69 6.86
CA PRO A 3 -0.70 11.77 7.30
C PRO A 3 -1.69 12.01 6.16
N SER A 4 -1.26 12.69 5.09
CA SER A 4 -2.08 13.01 3.91
C SER A 4 -1.71 12.13 2.70
N GLY A 5 -0.98 11.03 2.90
CA GLY A 5 -0.54 10.17 1.81
C GLY A 5 0.51 10.82 0.89
N GLU A 6 1.18 11.87 1.33
CA GLU A 6 2.14 12.67 0.56
C GLU A 6 3.50 11.99 0.34
N GLY A 7 3.76 10.89 1.04
CA GLY A 7 5.03 10.17 0.98
C GLY A 7 6.15 10.84 1.79
N ASN A 8 7.32 10.21 1.79
CA ASN A 8 8.55 10.73 2.39
C ASN A 8 9.72 10.22 1.54
N LYS A 9 10.23 11.07 0.63
CA LYS A 9 11.30 10.71 -0.29
C LYS A 9 12.62 10.33 0.41
N PRO A 10 13.12 11.10 1.40
CA PRO A 10 14.31 10.71 2.17
C PRO A 10 14.21 9.32 2.83
N ALA A 11 13.02 8.94 3.29
CA ALA A 11 12.76 7.62 3.87
C ALA A 11 12.32 6.56 2.83
N THR A 12 12.36 6.88 1.53
CA THR A 12 11.94 5.99 0.43
C THR A 12 10.48 5.53 0.54
N PHE A 13 9.61 6.32 1.17
CA PHE A 13 8.19 6.05 1.23
C PHE A 13 7.46 6.77 0.09
N PRO A 14 6.85 6.04 -0.85
CA PRO A 14 6.16 6.67 -1.98
C PRO A 14 4.92 7.44 -1.51
N ALA A 15 4.56 8.46 -2.28
CA ALA A 15 3.25 9.11 -2.17
C ALA A 15 2.16 8.12 -2.60
N LEU A 16 1.05 8.10 -1.86
CA LEU A 16 -0.11 7.25 -2.15
C LEU A 16 -1.38 8.05 -2.45
N ARG A 17 -1.44 9.32 -2.06
CA ARG A 17 -2.60 10.18 -2.34
C ARG A 17 -2.87 10.29 -3.84
N SER A 18 -4.14 10.44 -4.18
CA SER A 18 -4.62 10.50 -5.58
C SER A 18 -4.31 9.27 -6.44
N GLN A 19 -3.83 8.17 -5.86
CA GLN A 19 -3.66 6.92 -6.58
C GLN A 19 -5.02 6.22 -6.74
N HIS A 20 -5.23 5.55 -7.86
CA HIS A 20 -6.47 4.83 -8.12
C HIS A 20 -6.65 3.65 -7.17
N ALA A 21 -7.87 3.46 -6.67
CA ALA A 21 -8.19 2.36 -5.75
C ALA A 21 -7.78 0.99 -6.33
N ASP A 22 -8.06 0.74 -7.62
CA ASP A 22 -7.73 -0.53 -8.28
C ASP A 22 -6.22 -0.78 -8.32
N TYR A 23 -5.42 0.26 -8.53
CA TYR A 23 -3.96 0.16 -8.49
C TYR A 23 -3.46 -0.16 -7.08
N LEU A 24 -4.04 0.46 -6.06
CA LEU A 24 -3.69 0.22 -4.66
C LEU A 24 -4.07 -1.21 -4.24
N ILE A 25 -5.27 -1.68 -4.59
CA ILE A 25 -5.72 -3.04 -4.34
C ILE A 25 -4.74 -4.02 -4.96
N LYS A 26 -4.48 -3.88 -6.26
CA LYS A 26 -3.53 -4.75 -6.98
C LYS A 26 -2.16 -4.74 -6.31
N THR A 27 -1.64 -3.56 -5.99
CA THR A 27 -0.31 -3.40 -5.38
C THR A 27 -0.21 -4.08 -4.03
N LEU A 28 -1.20 -3.89 -3.15
CA LEU A 28 -1.21 -4.48 -1.82
C LEU A 28 -1.40 -6.00 -1.90
N THR A 29 -2.24 -6.49 -2.82
CA THR A 29 -2.39 -7.92 -3.09
C THR A 29 -1.09 -8.53 -3.63
N ASP A 30 -0.39 -7.85 -4.54
CA ASP A 30 0.89 -8.33 -5.09
C ASP A 30 1.99 -8.37 -4.01
N PHE A 31 1.97 -7.46 -3.04
CA PHE A 31 2.83 -7.56 -1.86
C PHE A 31 2.38 -8.73 -0.98
N LYS A 32 1.09 -8.89 -0.66
CA LYS A 32 0.59 -9.98 0.17
C LYS A 32 0.91 -11.37 -0.40
N SER A 33 0.80 -11.54 -1.71
CA SER A 33 1.11 -12.80 -2.41
C SER A 33 2.62 -13.06 -2.53
N GLY A 34 3.43 -12.01 -2.45
CA GLY A 34 4.87 -12.06 -2.73
C GLY A 34 5.22 -11.86 -4.21
N THR A 35 4.24 -11.61 -5.09
CA THR A 35 4.45 -11.33 -6.52
C THR A 35 5.30 -10.09 -6.74
N ARG A 36 5.10 -9.04 -5.94
CA ARG A 36 5.87 -7.79 -6.04
C ARG A 36 7.17 -7.83 -5.23
N SER A 37 7.14 -8.48 -4.07
CA SER A 37 8.33 -8.74 -3.25
C SER A 37 7.99 -9.80 -2.20
N LYS A 38 8.82 -10.82 -2.05
CA LYS A 38 8.66 -11.89 -1.05
C LYS A 38 9.70 -11.79 0.09
N ASN A 39 10.45 -10.69 0.16
CA ASN A 39 11.49 -10.52 1.18
C ASN A 39 10.86 -10.12 2.54
N THR A 40 11.26 -10.78 3.62
CA THR A 40 10.88 -10.43 4.99
C THR A 40 11.45 -9.08 5.46
N ASP A 41 12.49 -8.56 4.81
CA ASP A 41 13.00 -7.20 5.04
C ASP A 41 12.12 -6.14 4.34
N ASN A 42 11.23 -6.56 3.43
CA ASN A 42 10.32 -5.64 2.77
C ASN A 42 9.16 -5.29 3.70
N MET A 43 9.12 -4.04 4.17
CA MET A 43 8.06 -3.55 5.06
C MET A 43 6.65 -3.75 4.48
N MET A 44 6.45 -3.51 3.18
CA MET A 44 5.12 -3.66 2.57
C MET A 44 4.67 -5.12 2.50
N TYR A 45 5.59 -6.05 2.23
CA TYR A 45 5.31 -7.48 2.34
C TYR A 45 4.85 -7.84 3.75
N MET A 46 5.60 -7.43 4.78
CA MET A 46 5.28 -7.74 6.18
C MET A 46 3.97 -7.12 6.66
N ILE A 47 3.63 -5.90 6.22
CA ILE A 47 2.38 -5.23 6.55
C ILE A 47 1.20 -5.93 5.86
N THR A 48 1.28 -6.13 4.54
CA THR A 48 0.18 -6.71 3.75
C THR A 48 -0.10 -8.17 4.10
N LYS A 49 0.88 -8.90 4.63
CA LYS A 49 0.67 -10.24 5.21
C LYS A 49 -0.27 -10.28 6.41
N LYS A 50 -0.43 -9.17 7.13
CA LYS A 50 -1.32 -9.05 8.29
C LYS A 50 -2.70 -8.53 7.91
N MET A 51 -2.94 -8.20 6.64
CA MET A 51 -4.20 -7.65 6.17
C MET A 51 -5.09 -8.74 5.56
N THR A 52 -6.37 -8.67 5.85
CA THR A 52 -7.44 -9.36 5.12
C THR A 52 -7.68 -8.71 3.76
N ASP A 53 -8.39 -9.40 2.87
CA ASP A 53 -8.68 -8.86 1.53
C ASP A 53 -9.66 -7.68 1.60
N ASP A 54 -10.57 -7.68 2.58
CA ASP A 54 -11.50 -6.59 2.82
C ASP A 54 -10.79 -5.35 3.39
N GLU A 55 -9.80 -5.52 4.26
CA GLU A 55 -8.94 -4.42 4.73
C GLU A 55 -8.11 -3.82 3.59
N ILE A 56 -7.58 -4.65 2.68
CA ILE A 56 -6.88 -4.16 1.48
C ILE A 56 -7.81 -3.28 0.64
N LYS A 57 -9.04 -3.72 0.38
CA LYS A 57 -10.03 -2.93 -0.36
C LYS A 57 -10.38 -1.63 0.38
N ALA A 58 -10.71 -1.71 1.66
CA ALA A 58 -11.11 -0.57 2.46
C ALA A 58 -10.01 0.52 2.52
N VAL A 59 -8.77 0.14 2.80
CA VAL A 59 -7.62 1.06 2.83
C VAL A 59 -7.36 1.65 1.45
N SER A 60 -7.45 0.86 0.39
CA SER A 60 -7.25 1.34 -0.98
C SER A 60 -8.28 2.38 -1.40
N TYR A 61 -9.56 2.15 -1.11
CA TYR A 61 -10.62 3.14 -1.36
C TYR A 61 -10.39 4.40 -0.54
N TYR A 62 -10.10 4.27 0.76
CA TYR A 62 -9.83 5.43 1.61
C TYR A 62 -8.67 6.28 1.08
N ILE A 63 -7.53 5.67 0.77
CA ILE A 63 -6.35 6.37 0.23
C ILE A 63 -6.67 7.02 -1.13
N SER A 64 -7.47 6.39 -1.98
CA SER A 64 -7.84 6.96 -3.29
C SER A 64 -8.63 8.27 -3.20
N THR A 65 -9.27 8.53 -2.05
CA THR A 65 -10.00 9.78 -1.80
C THR A 65 -9.12 10.90 -1.24
N MET A 66 -7.87 10.60 -0.86
CA MET A 66 -6.92 11.59 -0.33
C MET A 66 -6.39 12.52 -1.43
N LYS A 67 -6.26 13.81 -1.11
CA LYS A 67 -5.75 14.89 -1.98
C LYS A 67 -4.47 15.50 -1.43
#